data_AF-A0A1E2WP18-F1
#
_entry.id   AF-A0A1E2WP18-F1
#
_cell.length_a   1.000
_cell.length_b   1.000
_cell.length_c   1.000
_cell.angle_alpha   90.00
_cell.angle_beta   90.00
_cell.angle_gamma   90.00
#
_symmetry.space_group_name_H-M   'P 1'
#
loop_
_entity.id
_entity.type
_entity.pdbx_description
1 polymer ?
#
loop_
_entity_poly.entity_id
_entity_poly.type
_entity_poly.pdbx_seq_one_letter_code
_entity_poly.pdbx_strand_id
1 'polypeptide(L)' 'MWRDNFDGDVSIKLYDGNKLIQNISSPTASDGVYEWTPLISVKEGYFIRIDSWKDRNIFGQLQL' A
#
# COMPACT_ATOMS: atom_id res chain seq x y z
N MET A 1 -2.69 -10.49 0.64
CA MET A 1 -3.93 -10.29 1.41
C MET A 1 -3.62 -9.49 2.65
N TRP A 2 -4.37 -8.42 2.95
CA TRP A 2 -4.28 -7.69 4.21
C TRP A 2 -5.56 -7.87 5.03
N ARG A 3 -5.49 -7.52 6.32
CA ARG A 3 -6.64 -7.40 7.21
C ARG A 3 -6.46 -6.13 8.02
N ASP A 4 -7.57 -5.46 8.29
CA ASP A 4 -7.65 -4.32 9.18
C ASP A 4 -8.92 -4.41 10.03
N ASN A 5 -9.10 -3.44 10.91
CA ASN A 5 -10.22 -3.35 11.84
C ASN A 5 -10.92 -1.98 11.78
N PHE A 6 -10.82 -1.26 10.67
CA PHE A 6 -11.43 0.06 10.51
C PHE A 6 -12.32 0.11 9.28
N ASP A 7 -13.33 0.98 9.32
CA ASP A 7 -14.24 1.18 8.20
C ASP A 7 -13.77 2.36 7.33
N GLY A 8 -13.30 2.05 6.13
CA GLY A 8 -12.93 3.04 5.12
C GLY A 8 -11.98 2.51 4.07
N ASP A 9 -11.79 3.31 3.02
CA ASP A 9 -10.85 2.99 1.96
C ASP A 9 -9.39 3.08 2.40
N VAL A 10 -8.52 2.46 1.62
CA VAL A 10 -7.07 2.51 1.76
C VAL A 10 -6.40 3.13 0.54
N SER A 11 -5.16 3.58 0.72
CA SER A 11 -4.23 3.84 -0.38
C SER A 11 -3.10 2.83 -0.34
N ILE A 12 -2.66 2.39 -1.52
CA ILE A 12 -1.58 1.39 -1.66
C ILE A 12 -0.43 2.07 -2.38
N LYS A 13 0.77 1.99 -1.82
CA LYS A 13 1.96 2.69 -2.31
C LYS A 13 3.19 1.80 -2.22
N LEU A 14 4.14 2.03 -3.13
CA LEU A 14 5.44 1.39 -3.15
C LEU A 14 6.53 2.38 -2.73
N TYR A 15 7.40 1.95 -1.83
CA TYR A 15 8.48 2.75 -1.25
C TYR A 15 9.84 2.07 -1.39
N ASP A 16 10.89 2.89 -1.44
CA ASP A 16 12.30 2.51 -1.28
C ASP A 16 12.85 3.29 -0.06
N GLY A 17 12.91 2.61 1.10
CA GLY A 17 13.05 3.29 2.39
C GLY A 17 11.92 4.31 2.62
N ASN A 18 12.27 5.59 2.74
CA ASN A 18 11.30 6.69 2.91
C ASN A 18 10.86 7.33 1.59
N LYS A 19 11.43 6.91 0.45
CA LYS A 19 11.13 7.49 -0.87
C LYS A 19 9.90 6.81 -1.47
N LEU A 20 8.87 7.58 -1.78
CA LEU A 20 7.74 7.11 -2.57
C LEU A 20 8.20 6.84 -4.01
N ILE A 21 8.02 5.60 -4.47
CA ILE A 21 8.35 5.16 -5.82
C ILE A 21 7.10 5.20 -6.71
N GLN A 22 5.99 4.66 -6.22
CA GLN A 22 4.75 4.59 -6.98
C GLN A 22 3.53 4.72 -6.08
N ASN A 23 2.55 5.50 -6.53
CA ASN A 23 1.19 5.44 -6.02
C ASN A 23 0.46 4.31 -6.77
N ILE A 24 0.27 3.16 -6.12
CA ILE A 24 -0.38 2.00 -6.74
C ILE A 24 -1.88 2.24 -6.84
N SER A 25 -2.49 2.83 -5.79
CA SER A 25 -3.91 3.15 -5.76
C SER A 25 -4.24 4.32 -4.82
N SER A 26 -5.25 5.12 -5.18
CA SER A 26 -5.78 6.21 -4.33
C SER A 26 -7.21 6.62 -4.71
N PRO A 27 -8.22 6.43 -3.83
CA PRO A 27 -8.43 5.37 -2.84
C PRO A 27 -8.94 4.05 -3.45
N THR A 28 -8.91 2.96 -2.67
CA THR A 28 -9.55 1.68 -3.02
C THR A 28 -10.20 1.04 -1.78
N ALA A 29 -11.20 0.18 -2.00
CA ALA A 29 -11.92 -0.48 -0.93
C ALA A 29 -10.96 -1.30 -0.05
N SER A 30 -11.20 -1.32 1.26
CA SER A 30 -10.43 -2.18 2.17
C SER A 30 -11.02 -3.60 2.23
N ASP A 31 -10.98 -4.31 1.11
CA ASP A 31 -11.55 -5.66 0.94
C ASP A 31 -10.52 -6.80 1.11
N GLY A 32 -9.27 -6.44 1.42
CA GLY A 32 -8.20 -7.36 1.78
C GLY A 32 -7.38 -7.91 0.62
N VAL A 33 -7.73 -7.62 -0.64
CA VAL A 33 -6.99 -8.06 -1.83
C VAL A 33 -6.91 -6.96 -2.88
N TYR A 34 -5.75 -6.80 -3.51
CA TYR A 34 -5.56 -5.87 -4.61
C TYR A 34 -4.61 -6.48 -5.63
N GLU A 35 -5.05 -6.61 -6.87
CA GLU A 35 -4.22 -7.08 -7.97
C GLU A 35 -3.41 -5.90 -8.53
N TRP A 36 -2.08 -6.05 -8.55
CA TRP A 36 -1.18 -5.02 -9.02
C TRP A 36 -0.17 -5.58 -10.01
N THR A 37 -0.14 -4.98 -11.20
CA THR A 37 0.89 -5.24 -12.22
C THR A 37 1.91 -4.09 -12.21
N PRO A 38 3.15 -4.31 -11.76
CA PRO A 38 4.16 -3.27 -11.71
C PRO A 38 4.59 -2.85 -13.13
N LEU A 39 4.65 -1.54 -13.37
CA LEU A 39 5.18 -0.95 -14.61
C LEU A 39 6.69 -0.66 -14.52
N ILE A 40 7.30 -0.99 -13.39
CA ILE A 40 8.72 -0.82 -13.10
C ILE A 40 9.31 -2.13 -12.58
N SER A 41 10.63 -2.29 -12.65
CA SER A 41 11.31 -3.39 -11.96
C SER A 41 11.24 -3.18 -10.45
N VAL A 42 10.49 -4.05 -9.78
CA VAL A 42 10.46 -4.15 -8.32
C VAL A 42 11.75 -4.80 -7.84
N LYS A 43 12.33 -4.28 -6.76
CA LYS A 43 13.59 -4.76 -6.19
C LYS A 43 13.37 -5.24 -4.76
N GLU A 44 14.22 -6.16 -4.31
CA GLU A 44 14.29 -6.58 -2.91
C GLU A 44 14.54 -5.36 -2.01
N GLY A 45 13.84 -5.31 -0.88
CA GLY A 45 13.93 -4.20 0.06
C GLY A 45 12.97 -3.04 -0.22
N TYR A 46 12.18 -3.10 -1.30
CA TYR A 46 11.05 -2.19 -1.46
C TYR A 46 9.93 -2.55 -0.48
N PHE A 47 9.14 -1.55 -0.10
CA PHE A 47 8.02 -1.74 0.81
C PHE A 47 6.70 -1.40 0.13
N ILE A 48 5.73 -2.30 0.23
CA ILE A 48 4.33 -1.95 -0.01
C ILE A 48 3.77 -1.42 1.31
N ARG A 49 3.18 -0.22 1.26
CA ARG A 49 2.49 0.39 2.39
C ARG A 49 1.02 0.56 2.04
N ILE A 50 0.17 0.10 2.95
CA ILE A 50 -1.28 0.24 2.87
C ILE A 50 -1.69 1.18 4.00
N ASP A 51 -2.11 2.39 3.63
CA ASP A 51 -2.54 3.43 4.55
C ASP A 51 -4.06 3.53 4.58
N SER A 52 -4.66 3.79 5.75
CA SER A 52 -6.03 4.31 5.77
C SER A 52 -6.11 5.62 4.99
N TRP A 53 -7.14 5.75 4.15
CA TRP A 53 -7.38 6.98 3.40
C TRP A 53 -7.73 8.15 4.32
N LYS A 54 -8.41 7.88 5.44
CA LYS A 54 -8.85 8.89 6.41
C LYS A 54 -7.77 9.27 7.42
N ASP A 55 -6.95 8.32 7.87
CA ASP A 55 -5.84 8.56 8.80
C ASP A 55 -4.55 7.87 8.33
N ARG A 56 -3.65 8.64 7.73
CA ARG A 56 -2.38 8.12 7.19
C ARG A 56 -1.38 7.68 8.26
N ASN A 57 -1.68 7.86 9.55
CA ASN A 57 -0.89 7.28 10.64
C ASN A 57 -1.29 5.84 10.94
N ILE A 58 -2.42 5.37 10.42
CA ILE A 58 -2.85 3.97 10.48
C ILE A 58 -2.41 3.30 9.19
N PHE A 59 -1.36 2.47 9.28
CA PHE A 59 -0.85 1.76 8.12
C PHE A 59 -0.19 0.43 8.50
N GLY A 60 -0.21 -0.49 7.53
CA GLY A 60 0.64 -1.68 7.52
C GLY A 60 1.69 -1.57 6.42
N GLN A 61 2.82 -2.25 6.61
CA GLN A 61 3.85 -2.34 5.58
C GLN A 61 4.36 -3.78 5.42
N LEU A 62 4.68 -4.13 4.19
CA LEU A 62 5.28 -5.41 3.81
C LEU A 62 6.54 -5.12 3.00
N GLN A 63 7.67 -5.69 3.43
CA GLN A 63 8.89 -5.71 2.64
C GLN A 63 8.78 -6.78 1.56
N LEU A 64 9.19 -6.44 0.34
CA LEU A 64 9.28 -7.31 -0.83
C LEU A 64 10.68 -7.95 -0.95
#